data_AF-A0A9P7ANN3-F1
#
_entry.id   AF-A0A9P7ANN3-F1
#
_cell.length_a   1.000
_cell.length_b   1.000
_cell.length_c   1.000
_cell.angle_alpha   90.00
_cell.angle_beta   90.00
_cell.angle_gamma   90.00
#
_symmetry.space_group_name_H-M   'P 1'
#
loop_
_entity.id
_entity.type
_entity.pdbx_description
1 polymer ?
#
loop_
_entity_poly.entity_id
_entity_poly.type
_entity_poly.pdbx_seq_one_letter_code
_entity_poly.pdbx_strand_id
1 'polypeptide(L)'
;RRSQILSKCAYIRSKSGPPPNFHHRTQSDRYADSENTTPVLVRNETIWTAANDGHEVLNGDLLIHRGLIKAIGDVPLSLIRQVESKHRKSEVVDVHGAWVTPGIVDLYSHIGVGSIPFFAGARDTNSRKAPILPWLRSIDGLNTHDASYELAIAGGVTTAQILPGSANDIGGQAFIMKLRPTAERSPSSMLLEPPYTLNGSHFDHSLTPCWRHMKHACGENPSRVYGMTRLDSGWNFRAAYDSARKLRDAQDDFCAKAESNSWDDLAGNAFPEDLQWESLVDVLRGRVRLSVHCYEAVDLDGIVRLTNEFEFPVASFHHAGETYLVPDVLKKTWGGTPAIALFASNFR
;
A
#
# COMPACT_ATOMS: atom_id res chain seq x y z
N ARG A 1 -28.53 -9.72 12.95
CA ARG A 1 -27.71 -10.92 12.63
C ARG A 1 -27.73 -11.31 11.16
N ARG A 2 -28.84 -11.79 10.56
CA ARG A 2 -28.87 -12.22 9.14
C ARG A 2 -28.41 -11.15 8.14
N SER A 3 -28.97 -9.94 8.24
CA SER A 3 -28.54 -8.79 7.41
C SER A 3 -27.06 -8.44 7.56
N GLN A 4 -26.50 -8.51 8.78
CA GLN A 4 -25.07 -8.27 9.01
C GLN A 4 -24.19 -9.34 8.35
N ILE A 5 -24.63 -10.61 8.39
CA ILE A 5 -23.95 -11.72 7.69
C ILE A 5 -23.96 -11.47 6.18
N LEU A 6 -25.13 -11.17 5.60
CA LEU A 6 -25.24 -10.89 4.16
C LEU A 6 -24.37 -9.69 3.74
N SER A 7 -24.34 -8.64 4.56
CA SER A 7 -23.50 -7.47 4.31
C SER A 7 -22.00 -7.82 4.39
N LYS A 8 -21.58 -8.65 5.36
CA LYS A 8 -20.20 -9.17 5.43
C LYS A 8 -19.86 -10.02 4.21
N CYS A 9 -20.77 -10.88 3.77
CA CYS A 9 -20.60 -11.71 2.58
C CYS A 9 -20.46 -10.89 1.29
N ALA A 10 -21.26 -9.83 1.15
CA ALA A 10 -21.09 -8.86 0.08
C ALA A 10 -19.70 -8.18 0.15
N TYR A 11 -19.28 -7.75 1.34
CA TYR A 11 -17.99 -7.08 1.54
C TYR A 11 -16.79 -7.94 1.17
N ILE A 12 -16.74 -9.22 1.58
CA ILE A 12 -15.60 -10.10 1.25
C ILE A 12 -15.48 -10.40 -0.25
N ARG A 13 -16.57 -10.24 -1.03
CA ARG A 13 -16.57 -10.42 -2.48
C ARG A 13 -16.28 -9.14 -3.26
N SER A 14 -16.35 -7.99 -2.60
CA SER A 14 -16.06 -6.69 -3.19
C SER A 14 -14.57 -6.53 -3.51
N LYS A 15 -14.27 -5.93 -4.66
CA LYS A 15 -12.90 -5.57 -5.05
C LYS A 15 -12.44 -4.34 -4.27
N SER A 16 -11.13 -4.28 -3.99
CA SER A 16 -10.53 -3.08 -3.42
C SER A 16 -10.44 -1.95 -4.44
N GLY A 17 -10.62 -0.72 -3.99
CA GLY A 17 -10.55 0.46 -4.84
C GLY A 17 -10.95 1.74 -4.13
N PRO A 18 -10.79 2.89 -4.80
CA PRO A 18 -11.28 4.15 -4.27
C PRO A 18 -12.81 4.10 -4.11
N PRO A 19 -13.36 4.82 -3.12
CA PRO A 19 -14.81 4.89 -2.96
C PRO A 19 -15.48 5.52 -4.20
N PRO A 20 -16.76 5.22 -4.49
CA PRO A 20 -17.43 5.67 -5.73
C PRO A 20 -17.42 7.19 -5.94
N ASN A 21 -17.39 7.97 -4.85
CA ASN A 21 -17.37 9.43 -4.86
C ASN A 21 -15.96 10.04 -4.84
N PHE A 22 -14.89 9.23 -4.92
CA PHE A 22 -13.50 9.69 -4.79
C PHE A 22 -13.19 10.84 -5.74
N HIS A 23 -13.56 10.74 -7.02
CA HIS A 23 -13.27 11.77 -8.02
C HIS A 23 -14.13 13.04 -7.89
N HIS A 24 -15.20 13.01 -7.10
CA HIS A 24 -16.09 14.15 -6.84
C HIS A 24 -15.79 14.83 -5.49
N ARG A 25 -14.73 14.41 -4.80
CA ARG A 25 -14.37 14.97 -3.49
C ARG A 25 -14.01 16.45 -3.60
N THR A 26 -14.51 17.24 -2.67
CA THR A 26 -14.22 18.68 -2.61
C THR A 26 -13.02 19.01 -1.71
N GLN A 27 -12.59 18.04 -0.91
CA GLN A 27 -11.42 18.08 -0.02
C GLN A 27 -10.69 16.74 -0.02
N SER A 28 -9.42 16.74 0.41
CA SER A 28 -8.64 15.52 0.66
C SER A 28 -9.15 14.79 1.91
N ASP A 29 -9.15 13.46 1.90
CA ASP A 29 -9.54 12.64 3.07
C ASP A 29 -8.58 12.82 4.26
N ARG A 30 -7.37 13.32 3.98
CA ARG A 30 -6.32 13.63 4.96
C ARG A 30 -6.17 15.12 5.22
N TYR A 31 -7.21 15.88 4.86
CA TYR A 31 -7.25 17.31 5.08
C TYR A 31 -7.29 17.60 6.58
N ALA A 32 -6.21 18.19 7.11
CA ALA A 32 -6.13 18.58 8.51
C ALA A 32 -6.80 19.96 8.65
N ASP A 33 -7.85 20.00 9.47
CA ASP A 33 -8.59 21.19 9.87
C ASP A 33 -9.51 21.80 8.78
N SER A 34 -10.79 21.40 8.79
CA SER A 34 -11.74 21.68 7.71
C SER A 34 -12.01 23.17 7.46
N GLU A 35 -11.71 24.04 8.42
CA GLU A 35 -12.09 25.45 8.39
C GLU A 35 -10.93 26.43 8.19
N ASN A 36 -9.67 26.01 8.38
CA ASN A 36 -8.55 26.96 8.57
C ASN A 36 -7.40 26.92 7.56
N THR A 37 -7.33 26.01 6.59
CA THR A 37 -6.22 26.10 5.63
C THR A 37 -6.41 27.21 4.62
N THR A 38 -5.36 27.99 4.48
CA THR A 38 -5.19 29.02 3.45
C THR A 38 -5.01 28.34 2.09
N PRO A 39 -5.74 28.75 1.03
CA PRO A 39 -5.42 28.32 -0.32
C PRO A 39 -3.98 28.70 -0.66
N VAL A 40 -3.28 27.87 -1.42
CA VAL A 40 -1.90 28.16 -1.86
C VAL A 40 -1.92 28.36 -3.36
N LEU A 41 -1.46 29.52 -3.81
CA LEU A 41 -1.21 29.82 -5.21
C LEU A 41 0.30 29.84 -5.42
N VAL A 42 0.81 28.80 -6.07
CA VAL A 42 2.19 28.79 -6.54
C VAL A 42 2.23 29.56 -7.87
N ARG A 43 3.30 30.31 -8.13
CA ARG A 43 3.40 31.21 -9.31
C ARG A 43 4.69 31.08 -10.10
N ASN A 44 4.57 31.40 -11.39
CA ASN A 44 5.69 31.49 -12.34
C ASN A 44 6.44 30.17 -12.47
N GLU A 45 5.69 29.11 -12.76
CA GLU A 45 6.15 27.74 -12.70
C GLU A 45 6.40 27.14 -14.09
N THR A 46 7.42 26.29 -14.15
CA THR A 46 7.47 25.19 -15.12
C THR A 46 6.97 23.93 -14.41
N ILE A 47 5.78 23.45 -14.80
CA ILE A 47 5.07 22.37 -14.13
C ILE A 47 5.22 21.09 -14.95
N TRP A 48 5.94 20.11 -14.43
CA TRP A 48 5.92 18.75 -14.98
C TRP A 48 4.76 17.99 -14.35
N THR A 49 3.69 17.72 -15.10
CA THR A 49 2.46 17.12 -14.53
C THR A 49 2.57 15.61 -14.35
N ALA A 50 3.59 14.99 -14.96
CA ALA A 50 3.73 13.55 -15.17
C ALA A 50 2.56 12.90 -15.96
N ALA A 51 1.66 13.70 -16.54
CA ALA A 51 0.62 13.21 -17.45
C ALA A 51 1.20 12.94 -18.85
N ASN A 52 0.37 12.36 -19.73
CA ASN A 52 0.73 12.01 -21.10
C ASN A 52 2.05 11.21 -21.17
N ASP A 53 2.05 10.04 -20.51
CA ASP A 53 3.23 9.16 -20.36
C ASP A 53 4.48 9.86 -19.78
N GLY A 54 4.26 10.91 -18.98
CA GLY A 54 5.33 11.67 -18.33
C GLY A 54 5.92 12.77 -19.20
N HIS A 55 5.34 13.09 -20.35
CA HIS A 55 5.90 14.10 -21.28
C HIS A 55 5.27 15.49 -21.16
N GLU A 56 4.16 15.63 -20.43
CA GLU A 56 3.48 16.93 -20.33
C GLU A 56 4.21 17.89 -19.38
N VAL A 57 4.56 19.06 -19.94
CA VAL A 57 5.10 20.21 -19.20
C VAL A 57 4.24 21.43 -19.53
N LEU A 58 3.74 22.09 -18.50
CA LEU A 58 2.94 23.31 -18.60
C LEU A 58 3.73 24.50 -18.05
N ASN A 59 3.40 25.70 -18.53
CA ASN A 59 3.84 26.95 -17.92
C ASN A 59 2.64 27.65 -17.30
N GLY A 60 2.80 28.20 -16.10
CA GLY A 60 1.75 28.96 -15.43
C GLY A 60 1.79 28.82 -13.92
N ASP A 61 0.61 28.74 -13.30
CA ASP A 61 0.42 28.73 -11.85
C ASP A 61 -0.27 27.43 -11.40
N LEU A 62 -0.10 27.09 -10.13
CA LEU A 62 -0.77 25.95 -9.47
C LEU A 62 -1.62 26.45 -8.28
N LEU A 63 -2.92 26.17 -8.32
CA LEU A 63 -3.83 26.49 -7.21
C LEU A 63 -4.17 25.24 -6.40
N ILE A 64 -3.82 25.26 -5.11
CA ILE A 64 -4.11 24.19 -4.15
C ILE A 64 -5.10 24.71 -3.12
N HIS A 65 -6.18 23.95 -2.87
CA HIS A 65 -7.14 24.26 -1.83
C HIS A 65 -7.74 22.97 -1.24
N ARG A 66 -7.83 22.93 0.11
CA ARG A 66 -8.30 21.76 0.88
C ARG A 66 -7.53 20.46 0.59
N GLY A 67 -6.23 20.59 0.39
CA GLY A 67 -5.32 19.48 0.06
C GLY A 67 -5.55 18.85 -1.32
N LEU A 68 -6.23 19.57 -2.23
CA LEU A 68 -6.45 19.16 -3.62
C LEU A 68 -5.92 20.22 -4.57
N ILE A 69 -5.42 19.78 -5.72
CA ILE A 69 -5.13 20.66 -6.86
C ILE A 69 -6.46 21.08 -7.49
N LYS A 70 -6.69 22.38 -7.63
CA LYS A 70 -7.91 22.96 -8.20
C LYS A 70 -7.72 23.44 -9.64
N ALA A 71 -6.54 23.90 -10.00
CA ALA A 71 -6.16 24.30 -11.36
C ALA A 71 -4.64 24.26 -11.53
N ILE A 72 -4.18 24.05 -12.76
CA ILE A 72 -2.77 24.01 -13.19
C ILE A 72 -2.64 24.80 -14.50
N GLY A 73 -1.57 25.57 -14.67
CA GLY A 73 -1.30 26.35 -15.87
C GLY A 73 -2.01 27.70 -15.82
N ASP A 74 -2.97 27.93 -16.72
CA ASP A 74 -3.76 29.16 -16.71
C ASP A 74 -4.84 29.10 -15.61
N VAL A 75 -4.53 29.64 -14.43
CA VAL A 75 -5.43 29.65 -13.26
C VAL A 75 -6.37 30.84 -13.32
N PRO A 76 -7.70 30.64 -13.48
CA PRO A 76 -8.64 31.75 -13.61
C PRO A 76 -8.74 32.60 -12.35
N LEU A 77 -8.70 33.93 -12.50
CA LEU A 77 -8.92 34.87 -11.38
C LEU A 77 -10.26 34.67 -10.67
N SER A 78 -11.30 34.25 -11.40
CA SER A 78 -12.61 33.91 -10.81
C SER A 78 -12.52 32.75 -9.84
N LEU A 79 -11.72 31.73 -10.16
CA LEU A 79 -11.50 30.57 -9.30
C LEU A 79 -10.69 30.93 -8.06
N ILE A 80 -9.65 31.76 -8.21
CA ILE A 80 -8.89 32.30 -7.06
C ILE A 80 -9.84 33.06 -6.12
N ARG A 81 -10.67 33.96 -6.65
CA ARG A 81 -11.67 34.71 -5.86
C ARG A 81 -12.71 33.82 -5.19
N GLN A 82 -13.04 32.67 -5.79
CA GLN A 82 -14.00 31.72 -5.23
C GLN A 82 -13.43 30.96 -4.03
N VAL A 83 -12.15 30.59 -4.05
CA VAL A 83 -11.50 29.88 -2.94
C VAL A 83 -11.05 30.82 -1.82
N GLU A 84 -10.82 32.10 -2.16
CA GLU A 84 -10.59 33.16 -1.19
C GLU A 84 -11.89 33.62 -0.51
N SER A 85 -11.75 34.21 0.67
CA SER A 85 -12.84 34.92 1.34
C SER A 85 -12.39 36.33 1.75
N LYS A 86 -13.32 37.14 2.25
CA LYS A 86 -13.02 38.48 2.76
C LYS A 86 -11.94 38.49 3.85
N HIS A 87 -11.81 37.38 4.59
CA HIS A 87 -10.88 37.24 5.72
C HIS A 87 -9.74 36.24 5.44
N ARG A 88 -9.69 35.64 4.24
CA ARG A 88 -8.69 34.64 3.90
C ARG A 88 -8.29 34.74 2.44
N LYS A 89 -7.10 35.31 2.23
CA LYS A 89 -6.45 35.39 0.93
C LYS A 89 -5.57 34.18 0.69
N SER A 90 -5.30 33.87 -0.58
CA SER A 90 -4.38 32.79 -0.91
C SER A 90 -2.97 33.18 -0.44
N GLU A 91 -2.25 32.22 0.13
CA GLU A 91 -0.80 32.31 0.29
C GLU A 91 -0.17 32.22 -1.09
N VAL A 92 0.66 33.19 -1.45
CA VAL A 92 1.33 33.23 -2.75
C VAL A 92 2.78 32.78 -2.56
N VAL A 93 3.16 31.73 -3.27
CA VAL A 93 4.52 31.20 -3.31
C VAL A 93 5.07 31.40 -4.71
N ASP A 94 5.92 32.42 -4.90
CA ASP A 94 6.63 32.63 -6.17
C ASP A 94 7.88 31.73 -6.19
N VAL A 95 7.94 30.80 -7.13
CA VAL A 95 9.07 29.85 -7.24
C VAL A 95 10.13 30.31 -8.24
N HIS A 96 9.99 31.52 -8.78
CA HIS A 96 10.99 32.18 -9.62
C HIS A 96 11.49 31.33 -10.80
N GLY A 97 10.57 30.62 -11.48
CA GLY A 97 10.90 29.76 -12.62
C GLY A 97 11.47 28.39 -12.25
N ALA A 98 11.45 28.00 -10.98
CA ALA A 98 11.81 26.65 -10.57
C ALA A 98 10.77 25.63 -11.06
N TRP A 99 11.20 24.37 -11.12
CA TRP A 99 10.33 23.25 -11.52
C TRP A 99 9.40 22.85 -10.38
N VAL A 100 8.13 22.64 -10.72
CA VAL A 100 7.14 22.03 -9.84
C VAL A 100 6.78 20.67 -10.40
N THR A 101 6.88 19.63 -9.56
CA THR A 101 6.63 18.24 -9.94
C THR A 101 5.71 17.56 -8.91
N PRO A 102 5.02 16.46 -9.28
CA PRO A 102 4.49 15.55 -8.30
C PRO A 102 5.58 15.10 -7.33
N GLY A 103 5.21 14.97 -6.05
CA GLY A 103 6.09 14.38 -5.06
C GLY A 103 6.37 12.91 -5.39
N ILE A 104 7.61 12.48 -5.19
CA ILE A 104 8.04 11.10 -5.47
C ILE A 104 7.30 10.14 -4.52
N VAL A 105 6.92 8.98 -5.06
CA VAL A 105 6.30 7.87 -4.34
C VAL A 105 7.29 6.71 -4.28
N ASP A 106 7.83 6.46 -3.10
CA ASP A 106 8.76 5.34 -2.86
C ASP A 106 7.98 4.07 -2.51
N LEU A 107 7.94 3.09 -3.41
CA LEU A 107 7.22 1.83 -3.19
C LEU A 107 8.05 0.78 -2.44
N TYR A 108 9.30 1.09 -2.08
CA TYR A 108 10.13 0.20 -1.27
C TYR A 108 10.94 0.94 -0.21
N SER A 109 10.36 1.08 0.98
CA SER A 109 11.03 1.78 2.07
C SER A 109 11.00 1.03 3.39
N HIS A 110 12.03 1.28 4.19
CA HIS A 110 12.14 0.85 5.59
C HIS A 110 12.19 2.06 6.54
N ILE A 111 11.90 3.28 6.06
CA ILE A 111 11.79 4.47 6.91
C ILE A 111 10.81 4.18 8.07
N GLY A 112 11.15 4.64 9.26
CA GLY A 112 10.40 4.46 10.50
C GLY A 112 10.60 3.09 11.17
N VAL A 113 10.75 2.00 10.42
CA VAL A 113 11.02 0.65 10.98
C VAL A 113 12.51 0.27 10.97
N GLY A 114 13.32 0.99 10.20
CA GLY A 114 14.77 0.85 10.09
C GLY A 114 15.44 2.20 10.28
N SER A 115 15.19 2.82 11.43
CA SER A 115 15.49 4.24 11.62
C SER A 115 16.96 4.60 11.57
N ILE A 116 17.21 5.85 11.17
CA ILE A 116 18.52 6.48 11.27
C ILE A 116 18.50 7.64 12.29
N PRO A 117 19.62 7.89 13.00
CA PRO A 117 20.80 7.02 13.08
C PRO A 117 20.43 5.66 13.70
N PHE A 118 21.18 4.63 13.31
CA PHE A 118 20.84 3.26 13.67
C PHE A 118 21.06 3.00 15.17
N PHE A 119 20.01 2.57 15.86
CA PHE A 119 20.07 2.14 17.25
C PHE A 119 19.48 0.74 17.41
N ALA A 120 20.07 -0.08 18.29
CA ALA A 120 19.59 -1.44 18.55
C ALA A 120 18.12 -1.48 19.00
N GLY A 121 17.66 -0.47 19.76
CA GLY A 121 16.29 -0.36 20.25
C GLY A 121 15.25 0.12 19.23
N ALA A 122 15.66 0.49 18.01
CA ALA A 122 14.78 0.95 16.93
C ALA A 122 14.83 0.01 15.70
N ARG A 123 15.12 -1.28 15.93
CA ARG A 123 15.32 -2.30 14.88
C ARG A 123 14.06 -3.10 14.62
N ASP A 124 13.02 -2.45 14.12
CA ASP A 124 11.72 -3.09 13.88
C ASP A 124 11.53 -3.58 12.43
N THR A 125 12.57 -3.50 11.60
CA THR A 125 12.49 -3.82 10.16
C THR A 125 12.15 -5.28 9.89
N ASN A 126 12.65 -6.22 10.70
CA ASN A 126 12.45 -7.66 10.49
C ASN A 126 12.18 -8.37 11.82
N SER A 127 11.11 -9.17 11.88
CA SER A 127 10.90 -10.12 12.97
C SER A 127 11.52 -11.47 12.63
N ARG A 128 12.58 -11.86 13.35
CA ARG A 128 13.29 -13.14 13.13
C ARG A 128 12.67 -14.30 13.92
N LYS A 129 11.37 -14.27 14.17
CA LYS A 129 10.67 -15.26 15.02
C LYS A 129 10.15 -16.48 14.24
N ALA A 130 9.87 -16.34 12.94
CA ALA A 130 9.48 -17.43 12.05
C ALA A 130 9.56 -16.97 10.58
N PRO A 131 9.75 -17.86 9.59
CA PRO A 131 9.81 -17.46 8.18
C PRO A 131 8.46 -16.96 7.62
N ILE A 132 7.32 -17.33 8.24
CA ILE A 132 5.97 -16.96 7.80
C ILE A 132 5.26 -16.16 8.90
N LEU A 133 5.11 -14.84 8.70
CA LEU A 133 4.51 -13.92 9.67
C LEU A 133 3.52 -12.92 9.01
N PRO A 134 2.50 -13.36 8.24
CA PRO A 134 1.56 -12.46 7.55
C PRO A 134 0.77 -11.51 8.47
N TRP A 135 0.56 -11.90 9.73
CA TRP A 135 -0.21 -11.13 10.71
C TRP A 135 0.55 -9.92 11.29
N LEU A 136 1.87 -9.83 11.09
CA LEU A 136 2.64 -8.66 11.52
C LEU A 136 2.35 -7.46 10.62
N ARG A 137 2.52 -6.26 11.17
CA ARG A 137 2.21 -4.99 10.50
C ARG A 137 3.36 -4.02 10.70
N SER A 138 3.89 -3.43 9.64
CA SER A 138 4.98 -2.45 9.76
C SER A 138 4.60 -1.22 10.60
N ILE A 139 3.32 -0.85 10.62
CA ILE A 139 2.82 0.27 11.43
C ILE A 139 3.02 0.06 12.94
N ASP A 140 3.07 -1.18 13.42
CA ASP A 140 3.21 -1.50 14.85
C ASP A 140 4.63 -1.23 15.37
N GLY A 141 5.62 -1.14 14.48
CA GLY A 141 7.01 -0.82 14.80
C GLY A 141 7.49 0.51 14.21
N LEU A 142 6.56 1.37 13.76
CA LEU A 142 6.91 2.59 13.07
C LEU A 142 7.31 3.70 14.06
N ASN A 143 8.58 4.09 14.03
CA ASN A 143 9.10 5.24 14.77
C ASN A 143 8.89 6.54 13.97
N THR A 144 8.18 7.52 14.54
CA THR A 144 7.96 8.85 13.93
C THR A 144 9.11 9.84 14.16
N HIS A 145 10.11 9.49 14.97
CA HIS A 145 11.30 10.31 15.26
C HIS A 145 12.51 9.93 14.39
N ASP A 146 12.29 9.18 13.31
CA ASP A 146 13.34 8.77 12.40
C ASP A 146 13.85 9.96 11.57
N ALA A 147 15.16 10.25 11.61
CA ALA A 147 15.71 11.36 10.85
C ALA A 147 15.63 11.15 9.32
N SER A 148 15.40 9.92 8.85
CA SER A 148 15.23 9.63 7.42
C SER A 148 13.98 10.24 6.80
N TYR A 149 12.95 10.61 7.57
CA TYR A 149 11.78 11.33 7.02
C TYR A 149 12.21 12.67 6.41
N GLU A 150 12.97 13.48 7.15
CA GLU A 150 13.41 14.79 6.69
C GLU A 150 14.36 14.68 5.49
N LEU A 151 15.26 13.69 5.50
CA LEU A 151 16.15 13.43 4.38
C LEU A 151 15.39 13.00 3.12
N ALA A 152 14.40 12.12 3.25
CA ALA A 152 13.58 11.66 2.13
C ALA A 152 12.74 12.81 1.55
N ILE A 153 12.14 13.64 2.42
CA ILE A 153 11.38 14.83 2.01
C ILE A 153 12.29 15.85 1.31
N ALA A 154 13.50 16.08 1.81
CA ALA A 154 14.48 16.95 1.15
C ALA A 154 14.87 16.46 -0.26
N GLY A 155 14.81 15.14 -0.49
CA GLY A 155 14.97 14.52 -1.82
C GLY A 155 13.70 14.52 -2.69
N GLY A 156 12.59 15.13 -2.23
CA GLY A 156 11.33 15.21 -2.96
C GLY A 156 10.38 14.02 -2.76
N VAL A 157 10.69 13.07 -1.86
CA VAL A 157 9.80 11.95 -1.54
C VAL A 157 8.71 12.43 -0.59
N THR A 158 7.45 12.26 -1.01
CA THR A 158 6.30 12.69 -0.21
C THR A 158 5.49 11.53 0.34
N THR A 159 5.61 10.36 -0.28
CA THR A 159 4.81 9.18 0.03
C THR A 159 5.71 7.97 -0.04
N ALA A 160 5.59 7.07 0.93
CA ALA A 160 6.33 5.81 0.90
C ALA A 160 5.46 4.63 1.32
N GLN A 161 5.75 3.47 0.75
CA GLN A 161 5.34 2.18 1.27
C GLN A 161 6.37 1.74 2.30
N ILE A 162 5.94 1.66 3.56
CA ILE A 162 6.77 1.14 4.64
C ILE A 162 6.45 -0.32 4.84
N LEU A 163 7.44 -1.17 4.62
CA LEU A 163 7.28 -2.62 4.63
C LEU A 163 8.35 -3.31 5.47
N PRO A 164 8.08 -4.54 5.96
CA PRO A 164 9.11 -5.40 6.54
C PRO A 164 10.30 -5.60 5.58
N GLY A 165 11.45 -6.00 6.13
CA GLY A 165 12.63 -6.35 5.35
C GLY A 165 12.47 -7.66 4.58
N SER A 166 13.59 -8.28 4.20
CA SER A 166 13.62 -9.52 3.42
C SER A 166 14.05 -10.75 4.22
N ALA A 167 14.03 -10.67 5.56
CA ALA A 167 14.43 -11.80 6.38
C ALA A 167 13.47 -12.98 6.27
N ASN A 168 12.16 -12.73 6.15
CA ASN A 168 11.09 -13.72 6.18
C ASN A 168 10.60 -14.05 4.77
N ASP A 169 10.18 -15.30 4.54
CA ASP A 169 9.43 -15.68 3.34
C ASP A 169 8.16 -14.80 3.22
N ILE A 170 7.41 -14.66 4.33
CA ILE A 170 6.31 -13.69 4.47
C ILE A 170 6.61 -12.78 5.67
N GLY A 171 7.00 -11.53 5.40
CA GLY A 171 7.41 -10.58 6.43
C GLY A 171 6.28 -9.87 7.16
N GLY A 172 5.09 -9.86 6.55
CA GLY A 172 3.91 -9.19 7.09
C GLY A 172 3.41 -8.05 6.21
N GLN A 173 2.43 -7.34 6.75
CA GLN A 173 1.71 -6.25 6.10
C GLN A 173 2.56 -4.98 6.05
N ALA A 174 2.38 -4.25 4.96
CA ALA A 174 2.99 -2.95 4.70
C ALA A 174 1.91 -1.85 4.71
N PHE A 175 2.34 -0.61 4.89
CA PHE A 175 1.45 0.54 4.95
C PHE A 175 1.99 1.67 4.10
N ILE A 176 1.10 2.31 3.33
CA ILE A 176 1.42 3.52 2.57
C ILE A 176 1.18 4.73 3.45
N MET A 177 2.11 5.68 3.45
CA MET A 177 1.99 6.88 4.24
C MET A 177 2.52 8.12 3.53
N LYS A 178 2.01 9.28 3.96
CA LYS A 178 2.61 10.58 3.66
C LYS A 178 3.71 10.84 4.69
N LEU A 179 4.90 11.20 4.21
CA LEU A 179 6.08 11.42 5.07
C LEU A 179 6.04 12.74 5.86
N ARG A 180 4.91 13.46 5.82
CA ARG A 180 4.76 14.76 6.49
C ARG A 180 4.49 14.60 7.98
N PRO A 181 4.93 15.54 8.82
CA PRO A 181 4.44 15.68 10.18
C PRO A 181 2.92 15.92 10.22
N THR A 182 2.28 15.46 11.28
CA THR A 182 0.84 15.63 11.53
C THR A 182 0.62 16.25 12.91
N ALA A 183 -0.53 16.89 13.11
CA ALA A 183 -0.88 17.48 14.40
C ALA A 183 -1.05 16.42 15.51
N GLU A 184 -1.56 15.24 15.14
CA GLU A 184 -1.72 14.09 16.05
C GLU A 184 -0.38 13.45 16.44
N ARG A 185 0.65 13.59 15.60
CA ARG A 185 2.02 13.05 15.80
C ARG A 185 2.06 11.52 15.98
N SER A 186 1.05 10.81 15.48
CA SER A 186 0.98 9.34 15.53
C SER A 186 1.33 8.70 14.17
N PRO A 187 1.87 7.48 14.15
CA PRO A 187 2.00 6.69 12.92
C PRO A 187 0.70 6.61 12.11
N SER A 188 -0.43 6.36 12.80
CA SER A 188 -1.75 6.20 12.18
C SER A 188 -2.19 7.43 11.41
N SER A 189 -1.91 8.62 11.92
CA SER A 189 -2.28 9.89 11.26
C SER A 189 -1.52 10.16 9.95
N MET A 190 -0.42 9.43 9.70
CA MET A 190 0.37 9.54 8.47
C MET A 190 -0.13 8.61 7.35
N LEU A 191 -0.99 7.63 7.68
CA LEU A 191 -1.46 6.61 6.74
C LEU A 191 -2.25 7.21 5.57
N LEU A 192 -2.04 6.66 4.39
CA LEU A 192 -2.72 7.08 3.16
C LEU A 192 -4.11 6.45 3.03
N GLU A 193 -4.20 5.14 3.28
CA GLU A 193 -5.38 4.31 3.05
C GLU A 193 -5.38 3.14 4.06
N PRO A 194 -5.61 3.40 5.36
CA PRO A 194 -5.62 2.34 6.38
C PRO A 194 -6.81 1.39 6.18
N PRO A 195 -6.65 0.07 6.43
CA PRO A 195 -7.78 -0.85 6.44
C PRO A 195 -8.74 -0.48 7.59
N TYR A 196 -10.05 -0.63 7.36
CA TYR A 196 -11.07 -0.28 8.37
C TYR A 196 -10.95 -1.09 9.66
N THR A 197 -10.30 -2.25 9.61
CA THR A 197 -10.05 -3.12 10.76
C THR A 197 -8.87 -2.67 11.63
N LEU A 198 -8.09 -1.65 11.22
CA LEU A 198 -6.90 -1.24 11.95
C LEU A 198 -7.21 -0.75 13.38
N ASN A 199 -8.30 0.00 13.54
CA ASN A 199 -8.69 0.65 14.80
C ASN A 199 -9.96 0.06 15.43
N GLY A 200 -10.48 -1.04 14.90
CA GLY A 200 -11.72 -1.64 15.41
C GLY A 200 -12.06 -2.98 14.77
N SER A 201 -12.83 -3.80 15.49
CA SER A 201 -13.33 -5.09 15.01
C SER A 201 -14.65 -4.99 14.24
N HIS A 202 -15.28 -3.81 14.23
CA HIS A 202 -16.55 -3.54 13.58
C HIS A 202 -16.46 -2.29 12.73
N PHE A 203 -16.88 -2.40 11.47
CA PHE A 203 -16.94 -1.28 10.54
C PHE A 203 -18.13 -1.49 9.59
N ASP A 204 -18.47 -0.45 8.83
CA ASP A 204 -19.54 -0.51 7.85
C ASP A 204 -19.11 -1.34 6.63
N HIS A 205 -19.66 -2.54 6.50
CA HIS A 205 -19.44 -3.45 5.38
C HIS A 205 -20.03 -2.94 4.04
N SER A 206 -20.75 -1.82 4.03
CA SER A 206 -21.16 -1.14 2.79
C SER A 206 -20.01 -0.35 2.14
N LEU A 207 -18.94 -0.09 2.88
CA LEU A 207 -17.77 0.63 2.38
C LEU A 207 -16.99 -0.20 1.36
N THR A 208 -16.39 0.49 0.38
CA THR A 208 -15.47 -0.14 -0.57
C THR A 208 -14.20 -0.58 0.16
N PRO A 209 -13.75 -1.85 0.03
CA PRO A 209 -12.50 -2.29 0.63
C PRO A 209 -11.32 -1.43 0.17
N CYS A 210 -10.47 -1.06 1.12
CA CYS A 210 -9.20 -0.40 0.83
C CYS A 210 -8.18 -1.40 0.25
N TRP A 211 -7.17 -0.89 -0.44
CA TRP A 211 -5.99 -1.70 -0.78
C TRP A 211 -5.19 -2.02 0.49
N ARG A 212 -4.84 -3.30 0.65
CA ARG A 212 -3.83 -3.74 1.63
C ARG A 212 -2.49 -3.92 0.93
N HIS A 213 -1.40 -3.91 1.69
CA HIS A 213 -0.06 -4.14 1.15
C HIS A 213 0.66 -5.19 1.98
N MET A 214 1.53 -5.98 1.35
CA MET A 214 2.24 -7.06 2.03
C MET A 214 3.62 -7.31 1.42
N LYS A 215 4.56 -7.74 2.25
CA LYS A 215 5.91 -8.11 1.86
C LYS A 215 6.11 -9.62 1.88
N HIS A 216 6.67 -10.14 0.80
CA HIS A 216 7.29 -11.47 0.74
C HIS A 216 8.77 -11.34 0.38
N ALA A 217 9.57 -12.35 0.70
CA ALA A 217 10.93 -12.49 0.21
C ALA A 217 11.26 -13.93 -0.14
N CYS A 218 12.24 -14.13 -1.01
CA CYS A 218 12.67 -15.44 -1.46
C CYS A 218 14.22 -15.47 -1.54
N GLY A 219 14.78 -16.63 -1.86
CA GLY A 219 16.21 -16.77 -2.14
C GLY A 219 17.12 -16.65 -0.91
N GLU A 220 18.26 -16.00 -1.11
CA GLU A 220 19.38 -16.02 -0.16
C GLU A 220 19.06 -15.42 1.21
N ASN A 221 18.25 -14.35 1.25
CA ASN A 221 18.00 -13.62 2.50
C ASN A 221 17.24 -14.46 3.53
N PRO A 222 16.06 -15.04 3.21
CA PRO A 222 15.41 -15.98 4.11
C PRO A 222 16.27 -17.22 4.40
N SER A 223 16.91 -17.80 3.38
CA SER A 223 17.79 -18.97 3.52
C SER A 223 18.88 -18.75 4.56
N ARG A 224 19.57 -17.60 4.50
CA ARG A 224 20.64 -17.24 5.43
C ARG A 224 20.14 -16.92 6.83
N VAL A 225 18.98 -16.27 6.97
CA VAL A 225 18.46 -15.89 8.29
C VAL A 225 17.98 -17.10 9.08
N TYR A 226 17.35 -18.06 8.40
CA TYR A 226 16.70 -19.21 9.04
C TYR A 226 17.47 -20.53 8.86
N GLY A 227 18.62 -20.52 8.18
CA GLY A 227 19.41 -21.72 7.91
C GLY A 227 18.63 -22.73 7.05
N MET A 228 17.80 -22.23 6.14
CA MET A 228 16.88 -23.02 5.33
C MET A 228 17.28 -23.01 3.86
N THR A 229 16.75 -23.96 3.10
CA THR A 229 16.95 -24.08 1.66
C THR A 229 15.78 -23.48 0.89
N ARG A 230 15.94 -23.34 -0.44
CA ARG A 230 14.83 -22.96 -1.34
C ARG A 230 13.67 -23.97 -1.32
N LEU A 231 13.93 -25.24 -0.99
CA LEU A 231 12.89 -26.26 -0.84
C LEU A 231 12.00 -25.94 0.36
N ASP A 232 12.62 -25.55 1.48
CA ASP A 232 11.93 -25.17 2.70
C ASP A 232 11.08 -23.90 2.49
N SER A 233 11.65 -22.85 1.86
CA SER A 233 10.88 -21.65 1.50
C SER A 233 9.69 -21.97 0.60
N GLY A 234 9.90 -22.81 -0.42
CA GLY A 234 8.82 -23.26 -1.30
C GLY A 234 7.69 -23.97 -0.54
N TRP A 235 8.03 -24.84 0.40
CA TRP A 235 7.04 -25.50 1.26
C TRP A 235 6.35 -24.51 2.21
N ASN A 236 7.10 -23.62 2.86
CA ASN A 236 6.57 -22.61 3.79
C ASN A 236 5.51 -21.73 3.14
N PHE A 237 5.78 -21.25 1.92
CA PHE A 237 4.79 -20.50 1.14
C PHE A 237 3.55 -21.33 0.85
N ARG A 238 3.71 -22.53 0.28
CA ARG A 238 2.58 -23.40 -0.10
C ARG A 238 1.71 -23.77 1.11
N ALA A 239 2.32 -24.09 2.24
CA ALA A 239 1.61 -24.40 3.47
C ALA A 239 0.80 -23.19 3.99
N ALA A 240 1.39 -21.99 3.98
CA ALA A 240 0.71 -20.77 4.42
C ALA A 240 -0.48 -20.42 3.52
N TYR A 241 -0.30 -20.50 2.20
CA TYR A 241 -1.37 -20.23 1.24
C TYR A 241 -2.45 -21.32 1.24
N ASP A 242 -2.13 -22.57 1.54
CA ASP A 242 -3.13 -23.63 1.73
C ASP A 242 -4.01 -23.37 2.97
N SER A 243 -3.42 -22.92 4.08
CA SER A 243 -4.20 -22.48 5.25
C SER A 243 -5.14 -21.32 4.92
N ALA A 244 -4.64 -20.30 4.21
CA ALA A 244 -5.46 -19.17 3.77
C ALA A 244 -6.57 -19.59 2.79
N ARG A 245 -6.26 -20.50 1.86
CA ARG A 245 -7.22 -21.04 0.88
C ARG A 245 -8.36 -21.78 1.58
N LYS A 246 -8.05 -22.68 2.52
CA LYS A 246 -9.06 -23.38 3.33
C LYS A 246 -9.96 -22.42 4.09
N LEU A 247 -9.39 -21.36 4.66
CA LEU A 247 -10.17 -20.32 5.33
C LEU A 247 -11.08 -19.54 4.36
N ARG A 248 -10.55 -19.13 3.21
CA ARG A 248 -11.31 -18.45 2.15
C ARG A 248 -12.48 -19.32 1.66
N ASP A 249 -12.21 -20.59 1.37
CA ASP A 249 -13.21 -21.54 0.87
C ASP A 249 -14.32 -21.75 1.92
N ALA A 250 -13.97 -21.88 3.21
CA ALA A 250 -14.94 -21.96 4.30
C ALA A 250 -15.80 -20.69 4.43
N GLN A 251 -15.21 -19.50 4.22
CA GLN A 251 -15.96 -18.24 4.19
C GLN A 251 -16.93 -18.17 3.01
N ASP A 252 -16.48 -18.61 1.84
CA ASP A 252 -17.30 -18.61 0.61
C ASP A 252 -18.47 -19.60 0.74
N ASP A 253 -18.24 -20.79 1.28
CA ASP A 253 -19.28 -21.79 1.60
C ASP A 253 -20.31 -21.26 2.61
N PHE A 254 -19.82 -20.61 3.68
CA PHE A 254 -20.69 -19.98 4.68
C PHE A 254 -21.58 -18.91 4.02
N CYS A 255 -21.00 -18.07 3.15
CA CYS A 255 -21.72 -17.03 2.45
C CYS A 255 -22.72 -17.56 1.43
N ALA A 256 -22.38 -18.61 0.69
CA ALA A 256 -23.29 -19.25 -0.25
C ALA A 256 -24.56 -19.76 0.45
N LYS A 257 -24.41 -20.41 1.62
CA LYS A 257 -25.55 -20.86 2.44
C LYS A 257 -26.38 -19.70 2.99
N ALA A 258 -25.74 -18.61 3.40
CA ALA A 258 -26.44 -17.43 3.90
C ALA A 258 -27.29 -16.77 2.80
N GLU A 259 -26.73 -16.67 1.60
CA GLU A 259 -27.38 -16.05 0.43
C GLU A 259 -28.48 -16.93 -0.17
N SER A 260 -28.36 -18.27 -0.08
CA SER A 260 -29.41 -19.20 -0.47
C SER A 260 -30.54 -19.34 0.56
N ASN A 261 -30.52 -18.53 1.63
CA ASN A 261 -31.44 -18.62 2.77
C ASN A 261 -31.42 -19.95 3.54
N SER A 262 -30.34 -20.73 3.43
CA SER A 262 -30.14 -21.98 4.19
C SER A 262 -29.68 -21.69 5.63
N TRP A 263 -30.49 -20.93 6.37
CA TRP A 263 -30.12 -20.41 7.69
C TRP A 263 -30.04 -21.50 8.78
N ASP A 264 -30.76 -22.60 8.62
CA ASP A 264 -30.75 -23.72 9.56
C ASP A 264 -29.37 -24.42 9.56
N ASP A 265 -28.72 -24.53 8.40
CA ASP A 265 -27.35 -25.05 8.25
C ASP A 265 -26.28 -24.16 8.92
N LEU A 266 -26.63 -22.89 9.16
CA LEU A 266 -25.78 -21.89 9.80
C LEU A 266 -26.13 -21.69 11.28
N ALA A 267 -27.16 -22.35 11.78
CA ALA A 267 -27.58 -22.21 13.17
C ALA A 267 -26.44 -22.66 14.11
N GLY A 268 -26.06 -21.77 15.04
CA GLY A 268 -24.94 -22.01 15.97
C GLY A 268 -23.55 -21.78 15.39
N ASN A 269 -23.40 -21.67 14.07
CA ASN A 269 -22.11 -21.43 13.41
C ASN A 269 -21.79 -19.93 13.34
N ALA A 270 -20.53 -19.58 13.57
CA ALA A 270 -19.99 -18.24 13.33
C ALA A 270 -19.40 -18.17 11.92
N PHE A 271 -19.28 -16.95 11.37
CA PHE A 271 -18.53 -16.75 10.14
C PHE A 271 -17.06 -17.18 10.38
N PRO A 272 -16.44 -17.97 9.48
CA PRO A 272 -15.07 -18.45 9.68
C PRO A 272 -14.05 -17.30 9.66
N GLU A 273 -13.36 -17.10 10.78
CA GLU A 273 -12.34 -16.07 10.94
C GLU A 273 -11.09 -16.66 11.57
N ASP A 274 -9.94 -16.27 11.06
CA ASP A 274 -8.65 -16.49 11.69
C ASP A 274 -7.80 -15.25 11.46
N LEU A 275 -7.50 -14.54 12.54
CA LEU A 275 -6.72 -13.31 12.51
C LEU A 275 -5.31 -13.55 11.91
N GLN A 276 -4.78 -14.76 12.10
CA GLN A 276 -3.44 -15.12 11.62
C GLN A 276 -3.36 -15.14 10.09
N TRP A 277 -4.45 -15.53 9.41
CA TRP A 277 -4.48 -15.78 7.96
C TRP A 277 -5.35 -14.82 7.18
N GLU A 278 -6.13 -13.94 7.82
CA GLU A 278 -7.05 -13.01 7.15
C GLU A 278 -6.38 -12.16 6.07
N SER A 279 -5.13 -11.72 6.30
CA SER A 279 -4.39 -10.94 5.32
C SER A 279 -3.95 -11.76 4.10
N LEU A 280 -3.71 -13.06 4.24
CA LEU A 280 -3.44 -13.94 3.10
C LEU A 280 -4.73 -14.33 2.36
N VAL A 281 -5.86 -14.45 3.06
CA VAL A 281 -7.17 -14.53 2.39
C VAL A 281 -7.37 -13.32 1.48
N ASP A 282 -7.01 -12.13 1.94
CA ASP A 282 -7.08 -10.92 1.11
C ASP A 282 -6.11 -10.95 -0.10
N VAL A 283 -4.95 -11.60 0.03
CA VAL A 283 -4.08 -11.86 -1.14
C VAL A 283 -4.81 -12.74 -2.16
N LEU A 284 -5.40 -13.85 -1.71
CA LEU A 284 -6.15 -14.78 -2.56
C LEU A 284 -7.41 -14.16 -3.19
N ARG A 285 -7.97 -13.12 -2.57
CA ARG A 285 -9.09 -12.34 -3.12
C ARG A 285 -8.65 -11.19 -4.03
N GLY A 286 -7.34 -11.05 -4.26
CA GLY A 286 -6.78 -9.97 -5.10
C GLY A 286 -6.91 -8.57 -4.49
N ARG A 287 -7.03 -8.47 -3.15
CA ARG A 287 -7.21 -7.21 -2.40
C ARG A 287 -5.92 -6.65 -1.81
N VAL A 288 -4.80 -7.32 -2.07
CA VAL A 288 -3.47 -6.95 -1.57
C VAL A 288 -2.55 -6.61 -2.73
N ARG A 289 -1.88 -5.46 -2.65
CA ARG A 289 -0.72 -5.14 -3.48
C ARG A 289 0.51 -5.83 -2.88
N LEU A 290 0.79 -7.01 -3.42
CA LEU A 290 1.87 -7.86 -2.95
C LEU A 290 3.21 -7.44 -3.56
N SER A 291 4.19 -7.20 -2.69
CA SER A 291 5.55 -6.84 -3.05
C SER A 291 6.50 -7.98 -2.67
N VAL A 292 7.27 -8.49 -3.63
CA VAL A 292 8.09 -9.68 -3.44
C VAL A 292 9.57 -9.38 -3.69
N HIS A 293 10.40 -9.54 -2.66
CA HIS A 293 11.85 -9.43 -2.78
C HIS A 293 12.42 -10.74 -3.33
N CYS A 294 13.01 -10.70 -4.53
CA CYS A 294 13.70 -11.82 -5.15
C CYS A 294 14.89 -11.32 -5.96
N TYR A 295 15.90 -12.16 -6.18
CA TYR A 295 17.05 -11.80 -7.04
C TYR A 295 17.15 -12.72 -8.25
N GLU A 296 17.27 -14.02 -8.02
CA GLU A 296 17.61 -14.99 -9.06
C GLU A 296 16.38 -15.52 -9.82
N ALA A 297 16.61 -15.95 -11.06
CA ALA A 297 15.63 -16.55 -11.95
C ALA A 297 14.90 -17.76 -11.32
N VAL A 298 15.62 -18.59 -10.56
CA VAL A 298 15.05 -19.76 -9.87
C VAL A 298 14.00 -19.34 -8.82
N ASP A 299 14.24 -18.24 -8.13
CA ASP A 299 13.33 -17.75 -7.10
C ASP A 299 12.13 -17.00 -7.72
N LEU A 300 12.39 -16.24 -8.80
CA LEU A 300 11.33 -15.60 -9.59
C LEU A 300 10.36 -16.65 -10.16
N ASP A 301 10.86 -17.73 -10.78
CA ASP A 301 10.03 -18.85 -11.24
C ASP A 301 9.25 -19.50 -10.09
N GLY A 302 9.89 -19.71 -8.94
CA GLY A 302 9.23 -20.26 -7.76
C GLY A 302 8.00 -19.46 -7.33
N ILE A 303 8.10 -18.13 -7.29
CA ILE A 303 6.98 -17.26 -6.98
C ILE A 303 5.94 -17.26 -8.11
N VAL A 304 6.36 -17.24 -9.38
CA VAL A 304 5.42 -17.33 -10.51
C VAL A 304 4.60 -18.62 -10.44
N ARG A 305 5.23 -19.77 -10.17
CA ARG A 305 4.51 -21.04 -9.98
C ARG A 305 3.54 -20.98 -8.81
N LEU A 306 3.96 -20.40 -7.67
CA LEU A 306 3.10 -20.21 -6.50
C LEU A 306 1.86 -19.36 -6.82
N THR A 307 2.03 -18.26 -7.58
CA THR A 307 0.91 -17.39 -7.97
C THR A 307 -0.10 -18.11 -8.85
N ASN A 308 0.34 -19.04 -9.71
CA ASN A 308 -0.54 -19.87 -10.54
C ASN A 308 -1.18 -21.01 -9.74
N GLU A 309 -0.49 -21.58 -8.75
CA GLU A 309 -1.04 -22.64 -7.87
C GLU A 309 -2.19 -22.12 -6.99
N PHE A 310 -2.11 -20.88 -6.53
CA PHE A 310 -3.08 -20.29 -5.60
C PHE A 310 -3.87 -19.11 -6.18
N GLU A 311 -3.67 -18.79 -7.45
CA GLU A 311 -4.42 -17.79 -8.22
C GLU A 311 -4.46 -16.37 -7.61
N PHE A 312 -3.29 -15.80 -7.28
CA PHE A 312 -3.19 -14.44 -6.75
C PHE A 312 -2.20 -13.55 -7.53
N PRO A 313 -2.46 -12.22 -7.65
CA PRO A 313 -1.57 -11.30 -8.35
C PRO A 313 -0.37 -10.86 -7.51
N VAL A 314 0.73 -10.53 -8.19
CA VAL A 314 1.88 -9.82 -7.62
C VAL A 314 1.90 -8.39 -8.17
N ALA A 315 2.01 -7.40 -7.29
CA ALA A 315 2.09 -6.00 -7.72
C ALA A 315 3.50 -5.66 -8.21
N SER A 316 4.52 -6.10 -7.47
CA SER A 316 5.91 -5.81 -7.80
C SER A 316 6.90 -6.89 -7.34
N PHE A 317 7.93 -7.12 -8.17
CA PHE A 317 9.18 -7.73 -7.73
C PHE A 317 10.19 -6.64 -7.36
N HIS A 318 10.83 -6.79 -6.22
CA HIS A 318 11.80 -5.84 -5.68
C HIS A 318 13.20 -6.41 -5.73
N HIS A 319 14.14 -5.53 -6.10
CA HIS A 319 15.56 -5.78 -6.39
C HIS A 319 15.79 -6.61 -7.64
N ALA A 320 15.11 -7.77 -7.74
CA ALA A 320 14.80 -8.53 -8.95
C ALA A 320 15.97 -8.67 -9.94
N GLY A 321 17.16 -8.98 -9.42
CA GLY A 321 18.43 -8.82 -10.13
C GLY A 321 18.52 -9.54 -11.48
N GLU A 322 17.89 -10.70 -11.65
CA GLU A 322 17.93 -11.50 -12.87
C GLU A 322 16.67 -11.41 -13.74
N THR A 323 15.78 -10.43 -13.51
CA THR A 323 14.53 -10.33 -14.30
C THR A 323 14.77 -10.17 -15.80
N TYR A 324 15.91 -9.58 -16.18
CA TYR A 324 16.31 -9.41 -17.58
C TYR A 324 16.55 -10.75 -18.29
N LEU A 325 16.88 -11.82 -17.56
CA LEU A 325 17.07 -13.17 -18.10
C LEU A 325 15.75 -13.91 -18.33
N VAL A 326 14.70 -13.56 -17.59
CA VAL A 326 13.45 -14.33 -17.53
C VAL A 326 12.16 -13.53 -17.76
N PRO A 327 12.09 -12.59 -18.73
CA PRO A 327 10.89 -11.78 -18.95
C PRO A 327 9.65 -12.62 -19.26
N ASP A 328 9.80 -13.73 -19.98
CA ASP A 328 8.67 -14.62 -20.32
C ASP A 328 8.22 -15.49 -19.14
N VAL A 329 9.05 -15.68 -18.12
CA VAL A 329 8.62 -16.27 -16.84
C VAL A 329 7.73 -15.26 -16.11
N LEU A 330 8.15 -14.00 -16.02
CA LEU A 330 7.40 -12.93 -15.33
C LEU A 330 6.05 -12.63 -16.00
N LYS A 331 5.96 -12.76 -17.33
CA LYS A 331 4.68 -12.63 -18.05
C LYS A 331 3.66 -13.72 -17.68
N LYS A 332 4.10 -14.85 -17.12
CA LYS A 332 3.23 -15.96 -16.67
C LYS A 332 2.72 -15.77 -15.23
N THR A 333 3.05 -14.68 -14.55
CA THR A 333 2.47 -14.37 -13.24
C THR A 333 0.95 -14.31 -13.33
N TRP A 334 0.26 -14.99 -12.42
CA TRP A 334 -1.19 -14.96 -12.37
C TRP A 334 -1.71 -13.54 -12.16
N GLY A 335 -2.79 -13.16 -12.83
CA GLY A 335 -3.42 -11.84 -12.66
C GLY A 335 -2.69 -10.67 -13.35
N GLY A 336 -1.58 -10.92 -14.06
CA GLY A 336 -0.91 -9.92 -14.90
C GLY A 336 0.59 -9.81 -14.65
N THR A 337 1.29 -9.11 -15.55
CA THR A 337 2.73 -8.88 -15.43
C THR A 337 3.04 -7.89 -14.30
N PRO A 338 3.87 -8.27 -13.32
CA PRO A 338 4.21 -7.39 -12.20
C PRO A 338 5.16 -6.27 -12.61
N ALA A 339 5.15 -5.17 -11.86
CA ALA A 339 6.18 -4.14 -11.98
C ALA A 339 7.52 -4.66 -11.44
N ILE A 340 8.63 -4.18 -12.01
CA ILE A 340 9.97 -4.58 -11.59
C ILE A 340 10.70 -3.36 -11.03
N ALA A 341 11.18 -3.47 -9.79
CA ALA A 341 12.04 -2.47 -9.17
C ALA A 341 13.45 -3.04 -9.04
N LEU A 342 14.43 -2.42 -9.70
CA LEU A 342 15.84 -2.81 -9.68
C LEU A 342 16.66 -1.80 -8.88
N PHE A 343 17.79 -2.24 -8.31
CA PHE A 343 18.78 -1.29 -7.81
C PHE A 343 19.38 -0.50 -8.98
N ALA A 344 19.42 0.83 -8.85
CA ALA A 344 19.96 1.72 -9.88
C ALA A 344 21.43 1.45 -10.26
N SER A 345 22.21 0.81 -9.38
CA SER A 345 23.66 0.66 -9.52
C SER A 345 24.16 -0.72 -9.96
N ASN A 346 23.37 -1.80 -9.77
CA ASN A 346 23.94 -3.16 -9.76
C ASN A 346 23.35 -4.14 -10.79
N PHE A 347 22.29 -3.76 -11.51
CA PHE A 347 21.62 -4.64 -12.47
C PHE A 347 21.25 -3.84 -13.74
N ARG A 348 22.17 -3.83 -14.71
CA ARG A 348 21.99 -3.23 -16.04
C ARG A 348 22.12 -4.29 -17.11
#